data_AF-A0A9E3P3H2-F1
#
_entry.id   AF-A0A9E3P3H2-F1
#
_cell.length_a   1.000
_cell.length_b   1.000
_cell.length_c   1.000
_cell.angle_alpha   90.00
_cell.angle_beta   90.00
_cell.angle_gamma   90.00
#
_symmetry.space_group_name_H-M   'P 1'
#
loop_
_entity.id
_entity.type
_entity.pdbx_description
1 polymer ?
#
loop_
_entity_poly.entity_id
_entity_poly.type
_entity_poly.pdbx_seq_one_letter_code
_entity_poly.pdbx_strand_id
1 'polypeptide(L)'
;MRSQWLPSRLDAPGLALAFGIGAAAVALARVLPPSPYVSDVMLALFFGALVVNTPLAAILGVGARGKEREPDRYAAGLRYVGKWVLRLAIILMGLKVQTSFFGRGELVVIFGVAASSLPSAFLFAHVLGVVLRVRRPLVDLLAGGTMICGASAVNAIAPVVGAHREEQGVAIAVMFLFSVVAMITFRAAAALLGLDPSYAGLWSGLAVNDLSSAVAVGAQMGGAGGVMAAASKSARILLLAPVLVALALARREAPVKTSASASADVKTEETGLGARIVEALPGFLLGYVGLAVARALGDRAFADAPLWRGVLDADKLAVDVLMGAVSAGIGLHLSLRTILGSSARAVAVGGGASIWTALVTLAMIAAAARGAPVTAVAIGAGALALSAVLHRAVARDGVALVRRRFDEGELVTLAEATKLLDAVEREAPFDDRFLRRILDQLSPSIGELIPARTSPLPHGEGCRWVTYWEGRSGWALVAVVREPGSMTPIHAHPHRMLGKAIEGTLEELRFREIDAATVELVSREVLGHERLVETDGLATFHVVRAHGEAPAIDLQLRGPEVGKPGRRLALVDRSLVDLAAASVGARIAVREEIDDRPGHGGEGASVGRIDDRA
;
A
#
# COMPACT_ATOMS: atom_id res chain seq x y z
N MET A 1 34.38 3.19 -1.85
CA MET A 1 32.94 3.38 -1.58
C MET A 1 32.78 4.62 -0.71
N ARG A 2 32.12 5.69 -1.19
CA ARG A 2 31.81 6.84 -0.31
C ARG A 2 30.78 6.39 0.72
N SER A 3 31.04 6.66 1.99
CA SER A 3 30.11 6.35 3.05
C SER A 3 28.82 7.15 2.84
N GLN A 4 27.68 6.48 2.75
CA GLN A 4 26.38 7.06 2.38
C GLN A 4 25.86 8.17 3.33
N TRP A 5 26.58 8.44 4.42
CA TRP A 5 26.25 9.45 5.43
C TRP A 5 26.91 10.82 5.17
N LEU A 6 27.78 10.95 4.17
CA LEU A 6 28.32 12.25 3.75
C LEU A 6 27.47 12.79 2.59
N PRO A 7 27.00 14.05 2.65
CA PRO A 7 26.17 14.61 1.59
C PRO A 7 27.01 14.76 0.31
N SER A 8 26.38 14.42 -0.82
CA SER A 8 26.95 14.61 -2.14
C SER A 8 26.59 16.00 -2.71
N ARG A 9 27.23 16.40 -3.82
CA ARG A 9 26.86 17.64 -4.52
C ARG A 9 25.40 17.65 -5.00
N LEU A 10 24.82 16.47 -5.23
CA LEU A 10 23.42 16.31 -5.62
C LEU A 10 22.44 16.58 -4.47
N ASP A 11 22.89 16.44 -3.21
CA ASP A 11 22.06 16.67 -2.04
C ASP A 11 22.01 18.15 -1.64
N ALA A 12 23.03 18.93 -2.03
CA ALA A 12 23.21 20.31 -1.62
C ALA A 12 22.00 21.23 -1.85
N PRO A 13 21.30 21.20 -3.01
CA PRO A 13 20.16 22.09 -3.24
C PRO A 13 19.01 21.83 -2.26
N GLY A 14 18.68 20.55 -2.02
CA GLY A 14 17.60 20.16 -1.11
C GLY A 14 17.96 20.41 0.35
N LEU A 15 19.22 20.18 0.76
CA LEU A 15 19.69 20.58 2.08
C LEU A 15 19.60 22.09 2.26
N ALA A 16 20.13 22.88 1.32
CA ALA A 16 20.15 24.34 1.43
C ALA A 16 18.73 24.91 1.57
N LEU A 17 17.77 24.39 0.81
CA LEU A 17 16.37 24.79 0.90
C LEU A 17 15.78 24.46 2.29
N ALA A 18 15.92 23.21 2.74
CA ALA A 18 15.36 22.78 4.03
C ALA A 18 15.99 23.51 5.22
N PHE A 19 17.32 23.64 5.24
CA PHE A 19 18.02 24.38 6.28
C PHE A 19 17.75 25.88 6.23
N GLY A 20 17.59 26.47 5.04
CA GLY A 20 17.23 27.88 4.88
C GLY A 20 15.84 28.18 5.49
N ILE A 21 14.85 27.35 5.17
CA ILE A 21 13.50 27.47 5.75
C ILE A 21 13.52 27.20 7.26
N GLY A 22 14.24 26.16 7.71
CA GLY A 22 14.38 25.82 9.12
C GLY A 22 15.04 26.94 9.93
N ALA A 23 16.12 27.54 9.41
CA ALA A 23 16.81 28.66 10.04
C ALA A 23 15.92 29.91 10.13
N ALA A 24 15.16 30.21 9.06
CA ALA A 24 14.19 31.31 9.07
C ALA A 24 13.09 31.09 10.12
N ALA A 25 12.59 29.86 10.24
CA ALA A 25 11.60 29.50 11.26
C ALA A 25 12.14 29.65 12.69
N VAL A 26 13.36 29.16 12.95
CA VAL A 26 14.03 29.30 14.26
C VAL A 26 14.30 30.78 14.58
N ALA A 27 14.75 31.57 13.60
CA ALA A 27 14.97 33.00 13.79
C ALA A 27 13.66 33.73 14.14
N LEU A 28 12.57 33.44 13.42
CA LEU A 28 11.26 34.02 13.70
C LEU A 28 10.71 33.59 15.06
N ALA A 29 10.87 32.31 15.42
CA ALA A 29 10.44 31.78 16.72
C ALA A 29 11.09 32.52 17.90
N ARG A 30 12.31 33.05 17.73
CA ARG A 30 13.00 33.84 18.77
C ARG A 30 12.51 35.29 18.88
N VAL A 31 11.90 35.81 17.82
CA VAL A 31 11.33 37.18 17.82
C VAL A 31 9.90 37.17 18.35
N LEU A 32 9.17 36.06 18.15
CA LEU A 32 7.80 35.91 18.63
C LEU A 32 7.76 35.67 20.15
N PRO A 33 6.69 36.12 20.84
CA PRO A 33 6.47 35.79 22.24
C PRO A 33 6.41 34.27 22.44
N PRO A 34 7.04 33.72 23.50
CA PRO A 34 6.95 32.30 23.80
C PRO A 34 5.48 31.89 23.96
N SER A 35 5.01 31.00 23.08
CA SER A 35 3.65 30.50 23.08
C SER A 35 3.67 28.97 23.18
N PRO A 36 2.79 28.36 23.99
CA PRO A 36 2.65 26.90 24.00
C PRO A 36 2.09 26.35 22.67
N TYR A 37 1.54 27.21 21.82
CA TYR A 37 0.88 26.86 20.56
C TYR A 37 1.76 27.07 19.31
N VAL A 38 2.88 27.77 19.44
CA VAL A 38 3.77 28.07 18.30
C VAL A 38 5.18 27.58 18.64
N SER A 39 5.61 26.53 17.96
CA SER A 39 6.99 26.03 18.00
C SER A 39 7.75 26.38 16.72
N ASP A 40 9.07 26.43 16.81
CA ASP A 40 9.99 26.51 15.67
C ASP A 40 9.75 25.39 14.65
N VAL A 41 9.47 24.18 15.14
CA VAL A 41 9.04 23.01 14.36
C VAL A 41 7.75 23.30 13.56
N MET A 42 6.73 23.89 14.20
CA MET A 42 5.47 24.24 13.52
C MET A 42 5.66 25.35 12.48
N LEU A 43 6.47 26.37 12.79
CA LEU A 43 6.80 27.43 11.83
C LEU A 43 7.56 26.89 10.62
N ALA A 44 8.52 25.99 10.84
CA ALA A 44 9.27 25.35 9.76
C ALA A 44 8.36 24.49 8.86
N LEU A 45 7.48 23.69 9.46
CA LEU A 45 6.45 22.94 8.73
C LEU A 45 5.57 23.86 7.90
N PHE A 46 5.06 24.94 8.51
CA PHE A 46 4.19 25.91 7.85
C PHE A 46 4.89 26.59 6.67
N PHE A 47 6.13 27.03 6.83
CA PHE A 47 6.90 27.65 5.74
C PHE A 47 7.23 26.68 4.61
N GLY A 48 7.60 25.43 4.93
CA GLY A 48 7.78 24.40 3.91
C GLY A 48 6.50 24.15 3.11
N ALA A 49 5.36 24.07 3.79
CA ALA A 49 4.06 23.92 3.14
C ALA A 49 3.69 25.14 2.32
N LEU A 50 3.95 26.35 2.82
CA LEU A 50 3.70 27.60 2.11
C LEU A 50 4.44 27.64 0.79
N VAL A 51 5.71 27.19 0.75
CA VAL A 51 6.51 27.13 -0.47
C VAL A 51 5.82 26.28 -1.55
N VAL A 52 5.36 25.08 -1.21
CA VAL A 52 4.77 24.13 -2.19
C VAL A 52 3.35 24.53 -2.62
N ASN A 53 2.59 25.18 -1.75
CA ASN A 53 1.18 25.50 -2.00
C ASN A 53 0.93 26.90 -2.56
N THR A 54 1.98 27.70 -2.78
CA THR A 54 1.88 29.07 -3.31
C THR A 54 2.72 29.22 -4.60
N PRO A 55 2.61 30.36 -5.32
CA PRO A 55 3.46 30.64 -6.48
C PRO A 55 4.97 30.58 -6.21
N LEU A 56 5.38 30.58 -4.93
CA LEU A 56 6.77 30.36 -4.52
C LEU A 56 7.34 29.03 -5.05
N ALA A 57 6.52 28.00 -5.22
CA ALA A 57 6.93 26.73 -5.80
C ALA A 57 7.51 26.91 -7.22
N ALA A 58 6.84 27.73 -8.05
CA ALA A 58 7.28 28.02 -9.41
C ALA A 58 8.56 28.88 -9.41
N ILE A 59 8.64 29.87 -8.53
CA ILE A 59 9.80 30.77 -8.40
C ILE A 59 11.05 30.00 -7.93
N LEU A 60 10.88 29.11 -6.95
CA LEU A 60 11.96 28.29 -6.41
C LEU A 60 12.23 27.03 -7.23
N GLY A 61 11.42 26.75 -8.26
CA GLY A 61 11.54 25.53 -9.07
C GLY A 61 11.31 24.24 -8.27
N VAL A 62 10.49 24.30 -7.21
CA VAL A 62 10.05 23.14 -6.43
C VAL A 62 8.86 22.54 -7.18
N GLY A 63 9.09 21.46 -7.92
CA GLY A 63 8.08 20.88 -8.81
C GLY A 63 6.91 20.26 -8.04
N ALA A 64 5.67 20.56 -8.44
CA ALA A 64 4.53 19.72 -8.07
C ALA A 64 4.72 18.34 -8.72
N ARG A 65 4.60 17.26 -7.94
CA ARG A 65 4.75 15.88 -8.42
C ARG A 65 3.69 15.57 -9.50
N GLY A 66 4.07 15.74 -10.77
CA GLY A 66 3.35 15.22 -11.94
C GLY A 66 3.80 13.79 -12.26
N LYS A 67 2.92 13.01 -12.93
CA LYS A 67 3.07 11.56 -13.13
C LYS A 67 4.32 11.12 -13.92
N GLU A 68 4.96 12.00 -14.69
CA GLU A 68 6.16 11.68 -15.48
C GLU A 68 7.07 12.91 -15.56
N ARG A 69 8.07 13.05 -14.68
CA ARG A 69 9.18 14.01 -14.90
C ARG A 69 10.41 13.64 -14.07
N GLU A 70 11.57 13.97 -14.63
CA GLU A 70 12.92 13.83 -14.06
C GLU A 70 13.00 14.22 -12.57
N PRO A 71 13.95 13.63 -11.81
CA PRO A 71 14.08 13.88 -10.38
C PRO A 71 14.27 15.37 -10.12
N ASP A 72 13.29 15.96 -9.42
CA ASP A 72 13.34 17.31 -8.85
C ASP A 72 14.73 17.55 -8.22
N ARG A 73 15.38 18.67 -8.59
CA ARG A 73 16.71 19.07 -8.13
C ARG A 73 16.86 19.05 -6.61
N TYR A 74 15.74 19.14 -5.89
CA TYR A 74 15.69 19.12 -4.43
C TYR A 74 15.46 17.73 -3.82
N ALA A 75 14.97 16.76 -4.60
CA ALA A 75 14.51 15.47 -4.07
C ALA A 75 15.60 14.67 -3.36
N ALA A 76 16.83 14.67 -3.89
CA ALA A 76 17.95 13.97 -3.26
C ALA A 76 18.26 14.54 -1.87
N GLY A 77 18.39 15.86 -1.77
CA GLY A 77 18.65 16.55 -0.51
C GLY A 77 17.52 16.43 0.50
N LEU A 78 16.25 16.51 0.08
CA LEU A 78 15.12 16.32 0.99
C LEU A 78 15.04 14.89 1.56
N ARG A 79 15.35 13.87 0.74
CA ARG A 79 15.51 12.49 1.24
C ARG A 79 16.66 12.36 2.22
N TYR A 80 17.76 13.06 1.97
CA TYR A 80 18.91 13.09 2.89
C TYR A 80 18.51 13.71 4.23
N VAL A 81 17.76 14.82 4.22
CA VAL A 81 17.23 15.47 5.42
C VAL A 81 16.33 14.51 6.22
N GLY A 82 15.36 13.87 5.57
CA GLY A 82 14.47 12.92 6.24
C GLY A 82 15.16 11.67 6.79
N LYS A 83 16.36 11.31 6.28
CA LYS A 83 17.09 10.12 6.72
C LYS A 83 18.23 10.44 7.70
N TRP A 84 19.21 11.23 7.28
CA TRP A 84 20.46 11.40 8.01
C TRP A 84 20.41 12.60 8.96
N VAL A 85 19.83 13.73 8.55
CA VAL A 85 19.67 14.90 9.42
C VAL A 85 18.74 14.57 10.59
N LEU A 86 17.64 13.86 10.33
CA LEU A 86 16.76 13.34 11.39
C LEU A 86 17.51 12.44 12.40
N ARG A 87 18.31 11.48 11.92
CA ARG A 87 19.08 10.60 12.80
C ARG A 87 20.08 11.37 13.66
N LEU A 88 20.81 12.32 13.07
CA LEU A 88 21.76 13.15 13.79
C LEU A 88 21.08 13.98 14.87
N ALA A 89 19.93 14.58 14.55
CA ALA A 89 19.18 15.36 15.50
C ALA A 89 18.67 14.53 16.69
N ILE A 90 18.19 13.29 16.45
CA ILE A 90 17.79 12.37 17.52
C ILE A 90 18.99 12.01 18.41
N ILE A 91 20.16 11.75 17.81
CA ILE A 91 21.39 11.45 18.56
C ILE A 91 21.75 12.63 19.48
N LEU A 92 21.84 13.84 18.94
CA LEU A 92 22.19 15.05 19.69
C LEU A 92 21.20 15.37 20.82
N MET A 93 19.92 15.05 20.62
CA MET A 93 18.88 15.16 21.64
C MET A 93 19.19 14.40 22.94
N GLY A 94 20.15 13.46 22.92
CA GLY A 94 20.69 12.77 24.10
C GLY A 94 21.26 13.72 25.14
N LEU A 95 21.87 14.82 24.71
CA LEU A 95 22.39 15.85 25.62
C LEU A 95 21.30 16.69 26.29
N LYS A 96 20.05 16.62 25.81
CA LYS A 96 18.89 17.35 26.35
C LYS A 96 18.07 16.57 27.41
N VAL A 97 18.56 15.40 27.86
CA VAL A 97 17.79 14.46 28.69
C VAL A 97 17.96 14.73 30.19
N GLN A 98 16.87 14.53 30.94
CA GLN A 98 16.90 14.40 32.40
C GLN A 98 16.91 12.91 32.77
N THR A 99 17.81 12.50 33.67
CA THR A 99 18.42 11.15 33.74
C THR A 99 17.57 10.02 34.34
N SER A 100 16.24 10.01 34.17
CA SER A 100 15.35 9.14 34.95
C SER A 100 14.57 8.05 34.20
N PHE A 101 14.71 7.87 32.87
CA PHE A 101 13.61 7.25 32.10
C PHE A 101 13.92 6.06 31.18
N PHE A 102 14.63 5.05 31.67
CA PHE A 102 14.71 3.73 31.00
C PHE A 102 14.57 2.56 31.99
N GLY A 103 13.44 2.49 32.68
CA GLY A 103 13.08 1.37 33.55
C GLY A 103 12.44 0.19 32.82
N ARG A 104 12.31 -0.96 33.51
CA ARG A 104 11.59 -2.15 32.99
C ARG A 104 10.09 -1.88 32.80
N GLY A 105 9.50 -0.96 33.57
CA GLY A 105 8.07 -0.65 33.52
C GLY A 105 7.67 0.03 32.21
N GLU A 106 8.47 0.97 31.73
CA GLU A 106 8.21 1.73 30.51
C GLU A 106 8.30 0.86 29.25
N LEU A 107 9.23 -0.09 29.20
CA LEU A 107 9.32 -1.05 28.10
C LEU A 107 8.06 -1.93 28.02
N VAL A 108 7.59 -2.43 29.17
CA VAL A 108 6.36 -3.23 29.23
C VAL A 108 5.15 -2.42 28.77
N VAL A 109 5.09 -1.12 29.11
CA VAL A 109 4.04 -0.22 28.62
C VAL A 109 4.16 -0.01 27.11
N ILE A 110 5.37 0.23 26.56
CA ILE A 110 5.56 0.40 25.11
C ILE A 110 5.08 -0.84 24.35
N PHE A 111 5.55 -2.03 24.74
CA PHE A 111 5.19 -3.28 24.06
C PHE A 111 3.72 -3.66 24.30
N GLY A 112 3.20 -3.52 25.52
CA GLY A 112 1.81 -3.85 25.85
C GLY A 112 0.80 -2.92 25.16
N VAL A 113 1.11 -1.62 25.09
CA VAL A 113 0.30 -0.65 24.34
C VAL A 113 0.36 -0.95 22.85
N ALA A 114 1.54 -1.18 22.28
CA ALA A 114 1.66 -1.50 20.86
C ALA A 114 0.95 -2.81 20.49
N ALA A 115 1.10 -3.88 21.29
CA ALA A 115 0.55 -5.20 20.99
C ALA A 115 -0.98 -5.24 20.90
N SER A 116 -1.68 -4.36 21.62
CA SER A 116 -3.14 -4.34 21.68
C SER A 116 -3.77 -3.20 20.85
N SER A 117 -3.21 -1.99 20.92
CA SER A 117 -3.74 -0.83 20.18
C SER A 117 -3.57 -0.96 18.67
N LEU A 118 -2.49 -1.59 18.20
CA LEU A 118 -2.18 -1.68 16.78
C LEU A 118 -3.11 -2.64 16.03
N PRO A 119 -3.32 -3.90 16.47
CA PRO A 119 -4.29 -4.76 15.81
C PRO A 119 -5.72 -4.24 15.96
N SER A 120 -6.03 -3.54 17.06
CA SER A 120 -7.33 -2.88 17.25
C SER A 120 -7.58 -1.83 16.16
N ALA A 121 -6.63 -0.93 15.92
CA ALA A 121 -6.72 0.08 14.88
C ALA A 121 -6.80 -0.54 13.47
N PHE A 122 -6.04 -1.61 13.21
CA PHE A 122 -6.08 -2.33 11.95
C PHE A 122 -7.49 -2.90 11.67
N LEU A 123 -8.08 -3.59 12.65
CA LEU A 123 -9.43 -4.14 12.54
C LEU A 123 -10.50 -3.04 12.43
N PHE A 124 -10.33 -1.95 13.19
CA PHE A 124 -11.24 -0.82 13.13
C PHE A 124 -11.22 -0.12 11.77
N ALA A 125 -10.04 0.03 11.15
CA ALA A 125 -9.91 0.53 9.79
C ALA A 125 -10.69 -0.35 8.79
N HIS A 126 -10.67 -1.67 8.97
CA HIS A 126 -11.48 -2.58 8.16
C HIS A 126 -12.99 -2.41 8.36
N VAL A 127 -13.43 -2.23 9.61
CA VAL A 127 -14.85 -1.94 9.90
C VAL A 127 -15.28 -0.66 9.17
N LEU A 128 -14.51 0.43 9.33
CA LEU A 128 -14.74 1.69 8.62
C LEU A 128 -14.71 1.52 7.11
N GLY A 129 -13.75 0.76 6.58
CA GLY A 129 -13.61 0.50 5.15
C GLY A 129 -14.84 -0.17 4.56
N VAL A 130 -15.42 -1.13 5.28
CA VAL A 130 -16.65 -1.79 4.85
C VAL A 130 -17.87 -0.87 4.98
N VAL A 131 -18.02 -0.17 6.11
CA VAL A 131 -19.14 0.77 6.35
C VAL A 131 -19.14 1.91 5.33
N LEU A 132 -17.97 2.43 4.99
CA LEU A 132 -17.79 3.55 4.06
C LEU A 132 -17.62 3.10 2.60
N ARG A 133 -17.72 1.78 2.32
CA ARG A 133 -17.60 1.21 0.97
C ARG A 133 -16.31 1.63 0.26
N VAL A 134 -15.19 1.40 0.92
CA VAL A 134 -13.84 1.62 0.37
C VAL A 134 -13.27 0.28 -0.07
N ARG A 135 -12.67 0.26 -1.27
CA ARG A 135 -12.00 -0.92 -1.83
C ARG A 135 -11.01 -1.53 -0.85
N ARG A 136 -11.03 -2.87 -0.74
CA ARG A 136 -10.22 -3.62 0.23
C ARG A 136 -8.72 -3.32 0.14
N PRO A 137 -8.07 -3.29 -1.05
CA PRO A 137 -6.65 -2.96 -1.14
C PRO A 137 -6.30 -1.59 -0.53
N LEU A 138 -7.10 -0.56 -0.82
CA LEU A 138 -6.92 0.77 -0.22
C LEU A 138 -7.12 0.76 1.30
N VAL A 139 -8.09 0.00 1.81
CA VAL A 139 -8.31 -0.17 3.25
C VAL A 139 -7.10 -0.84 3.91
N ASP A 140 -6.55 -1.90 3.32
CA ASP A 140 -5.35 -2.56 3.84
C ASP A 140 -4.14 -1.61 3.85
N LEU A 141 -3.99 -0.78 2.82
CA LEU A 141 -2.94 0.25 2.77
C LEU A 141 -3.13 1.30 3.88
N LEU A 142 -4.34 1.80 4.08
CA LEU A 142 -4.64 2.79 5.12
C LEU A 142 -4.44 2.21 6.52
N ALA A 143 -4.90 0.97 6.74
CA ALA A 143 -4.76 0.25 8.00
C ALA A 143 -3.29 -0.02 8.33
N GLY A 144 -2.54 -0.62 7.38
CA GLY A 144 -1.13 -0.95 7.56
C GLY A 144 -0.23 0.29 7.63
N GLY A 145 -0.54 1.34 6.85
CA GLY A 145 0.14 2.64 6.90
C GLY A 145 0.03 3.30 8.28
N THR A 146 -1.19 3.30 8.85
CA THR A 146 -1.47 3.87 10.19
C THR A 146 -0.76 3.06 11.28
N MET A 147 -0.79 1.73 11.17
CA MET A 147 -0.27 0.81 12.18
C MET A 147 1.26 0.90 12.35
N ILE A 148 2.01 1.11 11.26
CA ILE A 148 3.46 0.91 11.23
C ILE A 148 4.21 2.23 11.07
N CYS A 149 4.45 2.67 9.83
CA CYS A 149 5.33 3.82 9.54
C CYS A 149 4.91 4.62 8.30
N GLY A 150 3.61 4.74 8.04
CA GLY A 150 3.07 5.61 7.00
C GLY A 150 3.50 5.13 5.61
N ALA A 151 4.14 6.01 4.83
CA ALA A 151 4.44 5.76 3.42
C ALA A 151 5.31 4.53 3.14
N SER A 152 6.30 4.23 4.00
CA SER A 152 7.16 3.06 3.81
C SER A 152 6.39 1.75 3.98
N ALA A 153 5.44 1.71 4.92
CA ALA A 153 4.55 0.57 5.10
C ALA A 153 3.57 0.44 3.94
N VAL A 154 2.99 1.57 3.47
CA VAL A 154 2.12 1.57 2.28
C VAL A 154 2.85 0.98 1.07
N ASN A 155 4.07 1.41 0.79
CA ASN A 155 4.87 0.90 -0.33
C ASN A 155 5.21 -0.58 -0.19
N ALA A 156 5.47 -1.07 1.02
CA ALA A 156 5.78 -2.48 1.27
C ALA A 156 4.54 -3.38 1.19
N ILE A 157 3.38 -2.89 1.65
CA ILE A 157 2.12 -3.64 1.66
C ILE A 157 1.48 -3.67 0.28
N ALA A 158 1.61 -2.60 -0.50
CA ALA A 158 0.95 -2.46 -1.80
C ALA A 158 1.10 -3.64 -2.76
N PRO A 159 2.32 -4.18 -3.02
CA PRO A 159 2.46 -5.36 -3.87
C PRO A 159 1.82 -6.62 -3.25
N VAL A 160 1.82 -6.74 -1.92
CA VAL A 160 1.22 -7.88 -1.20
C VAL A 160 -0.32 -7.85 -1.30
N VAL A 161 -0.91 -6.65 -1.29
CA VAL A 161 -2.37 -6.49 -1.33
C VAL A 161 -2.94 -6.23 -2.73
N GLY A 162 -2.08 -6.16 -3.75
CA GLY A 162 -2.45 -5.92 -5.14
C GLY A 162 -2.94 -4.49 -5.42
N ALA A 163 -2.55 -3.50 -4.62
CA ALA A 163 -3.06 -2.13 -4.75
C ALA A 163 -2.47 -1.37 -5.94
N HIS A 164 -3.32 -0.63 -6.66
CA HIS A 164 -2.90 0.20 -7.80
C HIS A 164 -2.06 1.41 -7.33
N ARG A 165 -1.28 2.00 -8.26
CA ARG A 165 -0.44 3.18 -7.95
C ARG A 165 -1.26 4.36 -7.44
N GLU A 166 -2.48 4.53 -7.93
CA GLU A 166 -3.45 5.52 -7.48
C GLU A 166 -3.82 5.31 -6.01
N GLU A 167 -4.14 4.06 -5.62
CA GLU A 167 -4.49 3.71 -4.24
C GLU A 167 -3.31 3.93 -3.29
N GLN A 168 -2.09 3.59 -3.73
CA GLN A 168 -0.86 3.89 -2.99
C GLN A 168 -0.67 5.39 -2.77
N GLY A 169 -0.83 6.19 -3.82
CA GLY A 169 -0.74 7.64 -3.75
C GLY A 169 -1.77 8.25 -2.78
N VAL A 170 -3.02 7.79 -2.84
CA VAL A 170 -4.08 8.21 -1.92
C VAL A 170 -3.75 7.84 -0.48
N ALA A 171 -3.33 6.60 -0.22
CA ALA A 171 -2.98 6.16 1.12
C ALA A 171 -1.82 6.99 1.71
N ILE A 172 -0.75 7.23 0.93
CA ILE A 172 0.37 8.08 1.36
C ILE A 172 -0.10 9.50 1.69
N ALA A 173 -0.96 10.09 0.85
CA ALA A 173 -1.49 11.43 1.08
C ALA A 173 -2.32 11.51 2.37
N VAL A 174 -3.18 10.50 2.62
CA VAL A 174 -3.97 10.41 3.85
C VAL A 174 -3.06 10.25 5.08
N MET A 175 -2.05 9.39 5.03
CA MET A 175 -1.10 9.22 6.15
C MET A 175 -0.40 10.53 6.48
N PHE A 176 0.05 11.23 5.44
CA PHE A 176 0.74 12.51 5.58
C PHE A 176 -0.17 13.61 6.13
N LEU A 177 -1.43 13.68 5.68
CA LEU A 177 -2.43 14.60 6.21
C LEU A 177 -2.57 14.46 7.73
N PHE A 178 -2.77 13.24 8.23
CA PHE A 178 -2.95 13.01 9.66
C PHE A 178 -1.68 13.21 10.48
N SER A 179 -0.49 13.00 9.89
CA SER A 179 0.77 13.40 10.52
C SER A 179 0.88 14.91 10.72
N VAL A 180 0.46 15.71 9.74
CA VAL A 180 0.45 17.18 9.85
C VAL A 180 -0.57 17.64 10.89
N VAL A 181 -1.78 17.05 10.89
CA VAL A 181 -2.78 17.31 11.93
C VAL A 181 -2.20 17.01 13.31
N ALA A 182 -1.47 15.90 13.46
CA ALA A 182 -0.82 15.58 14.72
C ALA A 182 0.25 16.60 15.13
N MET A 183 1.09 17.07 14.19
CA MET A 183 2.10 18.10 14.42
C MET A 183 1.53 19.41 15.01
N ILE A 184 0.29 19.73 14.68
CA ILE A 184 -0.41 20.93 15.16
C ILE A 184 -1.13 20.66 16.49
N THR A 185 -1.72 19.48 16.66
CA THR A 185 -2.69 19.23 17.75
C THR A 185 -2.10 18.57 18.99
N PHE A 186 -1.06 17.73 18.85
CA PHE A 186 -0.63 16.84 19.93
C PHE A 186 -0.01 17.58 21.11
N ARG A 187 0.80 18.62 20.87
CA ARG A 187 1.40 19.41 21.96
C ARG A 187 0.33 20.09 22.82
N ALA A 188 -0.64 20.72 22.17
CA ALA A 188 -1.75 21.36 22.88
C ALA A 188 -2.58 20.34 23.67
N ALA A 189 -2.90 19.20 23.05
CA ALA A 189 -3.62 18.12 23.72
C ALA A 189 -2.86 17.55 24.94
N ALA A 190 -1.55 17.31 24.81
CA ALA A 190 -0.74 16.81 25.92
C ALA A 190 -0.61 17.84 27.05
N ALA A 191 -0.48 19.13 26.73
CA ALA A 191 -0.43 20.20 27.71
C ALA A 191 -1.76 20.33 28.48
N LEU A 192 -2.90 20.27 27.77
CA LEU A 192 -4.24 20.28 28.40
C LEU A 192 -4.46 19.11 29.35
N LEU A 193 -3.85 17.97 29.07
CA LEU A 193 -3.95 16.76 29.89
C LEU A 193 -2.87 16.67 30.99
N GLY A 194 -1.94 17.63 31.04
CA GLY A 194 -0.84 17.63 31.99
C GLY A 194 0.10 16.42 31.88
N LEU A 195 0.29 15.89 30.67
CA LEU A 195 1.16 14.73 30.46
C LEU A 195 2.63 15.10 30.63
N ASP A 196 3.39 14.24 31.31
CA ASP A 196 4.85 14.31 31.33
C ASP A 196 5.41 14.24 29.90
N PRO A 197 6.45 15.03 29.55
CA PRO A 197 7.08 15.01 28.23
C PRO A 197 7.41 13.62 27.68
N SER A 198 7.80 12.68 28.54
CA SER A 198 8.16 11.31 28.15
C SER A 198 6.94 10.51 27.75
N TYR A 199 5.85 10.58 28.52
CA TYR A 199 4.57 9.93 28.19
C TYR A 199 3.89 10.59 26.99
N ALA A 200 4.01 11.92 26.86
CA ALA A 200 3.50 12.66 25.71
C ALA A 200 4.29 12.31 24.42
N GLY A 201 5.61 12.14 24.53
CA GLY A 201 6.47 11.62 23.47
C GLY A 201 6.16 10.17 23.09
N LEU A 202 5.94 9.31 24.09
CA LEU A 202 5.46 7.94 23.89
C LEU A 202 4.13 7.93 23.13
N TRP A 203 3.19 8.78 23.52
CA TRP A 203 1.90 8.91 22.84
C TRP A 203 2.08 9.35 21.38
N SER A 204 2.94 10.34 21.12
CA SER A 204 3.29 10.76 19.77
C SER A 204 3.83 9.60 18.92
N GLY A 205 4.85 8.88 19.40
CA GLY A 205 5.42 7.75 18.66
C GLY A 205 4.44 6.58 18.48
N LEU A 206 3.43 6.48 19.34
CA LEU A 206 2.37 5.49 19.25
C LEU A 206 1.12 5.94 18.47
N ALA A 207 0.97 7.20 18.08
CA ALA A 207 -0.25 7.67 17.41
C ALA A 207 0.02 8.34 16.07
N VAL A 208 1.20 8.94 15.88
CA VAL A 208 1.56 9.64 14.65
C VAL A 208 2.05 8.65 13.60
N ASN A 209 1.62 8.84 12.35
CA ASN A 209 1.72 7.83 11.30
C ASN A 209 3.14 7.64 10.75
N ASP A 210 3.97 8.67 10.68
CA ASP A 210 5.36 8.58 10.22
C ASP A 210 6.39 8.94 11.29
N LEU A 211 7.63 8.47 11.11
CA LEU A 211 8.71 8.66 12.07
C LEU A 211 9.13 10.13 12.22
N SER A 212 9.28 10.85 11.12
CA SER A 212 9.76 12.23 11.14
C SER A 212 8.78 13.15 11.87
N SER A 213 7.48 13.03 11.60
CA SER A 213 6.44 13.82 12.26
C SER A 213 6.24 13.41 13.72
N ALA A 214 6.34 12.11 14.04
CA ALA A 214 6.24 11.63 15.42
C ALA A 214 7.37 12.19 16.30
N VAL A 215 8.60 12.15 15.80
CA VAL A 215 9.77 12.71 16.48
C VAL A 215 9.67 14.23 16.57
N ALA A 216 9.22 14.90 15.50
CA ALA A 216 9.01 16.34 15.52
C ALA A 216 7.97 16.74 16.59
N VAL A 217 6.82 16.06 16.67
CA VAL A 217 5.82 16.26 17.75
C VAL A 217 6.45 16.01 19.12
N GLY A 218 7.17 14.92 19.30
CA GLY A 218 7.84 14.61 20.57
C GLY A 218 8.85 15.69 20.95
N ALA A 219 9.59 16.24 19.97
CA ALA A 219 10.55 17.31 20.18
C ALA A 219 9.89 18.62 20.62
N GLN A 220 8.67 18.90 20.14
CA GLN A 220 7.89 20.01 20.64
C GLN A 220 7.53 19.87 22.13
N MET A 221 7.58 18.66 22.70
CA MET A 221 7.34 18.37 24.11
C MET A 221 8.63 18.37 24.95
N GLY A 222 9.80 18.40 24.31
CA GLY A 222 11.12 18.44 24.95
C GLY A 222 12.05 17.29 24.53
N GLY A 223 13.30 17.31 25.02
CA GLY A 223 14.34 16.31 24.73
C GLY A 223 13.90 14.87 24.96
N ALA A 224 13.32 14.60 26.15
CA ALA A 224 12.82 13.28 26.51
C ALA A 224 11.66 12.83 25.59
N GLY A 225 10.77 13.75 25.23
CA GLY A 225 9.61 13.48 24.39
C GLY A 225 9.98 13.05 22.97
N GLY A 226 10.92 13.75 22.32
CA GLY A 226 11.36 13.40 20.96
C GLY A 226 11.97 12.00 20.88
N VAL A 227 12.62 11.56 21.95
CA VAL A 227 13.29 10.26 21.96
C VAL A 227 12.34 9.14 22.34
N MET A 228 11.44 9.36 23.30
CA MET A 228 10.36 8.41 23.54
C MET A 228 9.49 8.23 22.29
N ALA A 229 9.27 9.29 21.51
CA ALA A 229 8.64 9.19 20.20
C ALA A 229 9.48 8.36 19.22
N ALA A 230 10.77 8.63 19.09
CA ALA A 230 11.67 7.86 18.22
C ALA A 230 11.73 6.38 18.59
N ALA A 231 11.77 6.06 19.88
CA ALA A 231 11.88 4.71 20.40
C ALA A 231 10.61 3.90 20.20
N SER A 232 9.47 4.43 20.66
CA SER A 232 8.18 3.76 20.48
C SER A 232 7.82 3.60 19.01
N LYS A 233 8.15 4.58 18.16
CA LYS A 233 7.92 4.47 16.70
C LYS A 233 8.84 3.46 16.05
N SER A 234 10.12 3.42 16.42
CA SER A 234 11.07 2.43 15.91
C SER A 234 10.68 1.00 16.32
N ALA A 235 10.19 0.82 17.55
CA ALA A 235 9.68 -0.46 18.03
C ALA A 235 8.54 -1.01 17.13
N ARG A 236 7.74 -0.12 16.52
CA ARG A 236 6.69 -0.52 15.56
C ARG A 236 7.20 -0.91 14.19
N ILE A 237 8.33 -0.36 13.75
CA ILE A 237 8.91 -0.71 12.46
C ILE A 237 9.29 -2.20 12.44
N LEU A 238 9.73 -2.74 13.59
CA LEU A 238 10.01 -4.17 13.76
C LEU A 238 8.77 -5.05 13.56
N LEU A 239 7.56 -4.52 13.78
CA LEU A 239 6.30 -5.23 13.55
C LEU A 239 5.90 -5.30 12.07
N LEU A 240 6.62 -4.65 11.16
CA LEU A 240 6.33 -4.70 9.72
C LEU A 240 6.44 -6.11 9.16
N ALA A 241 7.53 -6.82 9.48
CA ALA A 241 7.77 -8.18 9.00
C ALA A 241 6.64 -9.16 9.40
N PRO A 242 6.24 -9.29 10.68
CA PRO A 242 5.14 -10.18 11.05
C PRO A 242 3.79 -9.76 10.46
N VAL A 243 3.52 -8.46 10.28
CA VAL A 243 2.29 -7.98 9.63
C VAL A 243 2.24 -8.38 8.15
N LEU A 244 3.34 -8.24 7.42
CA LEU A 244 3.41 -8.65 6.01
C LEU A 244 3.15 -10.16 5.86
N VAL A 245 3.72 -10.97 6.75
CA VAL A 245 3.46 -12.43 6.79
C VAL A 245 1.99 -12.70 7.09
N ALA A 246 1.41 -12.04 8.10
CA ALA A 246 0.00 -12.21 8.45
C ALA A 246 -0.94 -11.82 7.30
N LEU A 247 -0.67 -10.70 6.60
CA LEU A 247 -1.44 -10.27 5.43
C LEU A 247 -1.32 -11.25 4.27
N ALA A 248 -0.11 -11.76 3.99
CA ALA A 248 0.11 -12.77 2.96
C ALA A 248 -0.61 -14.08 3.28
N LEU A 249 -0.57 -14.53 4.54
CA LEU A 249 -1.28 -15.73 5.00
C LEU A 249 -2.79 -15.57 4.98
N ALA A 250 -3.31 -14.39 5.36
CA ALA A 250 -4.74 -14.09 5.31
C ALA A 250 -5.28 -14.01 3.87
N ARG A 251 -4.39 -13.83 2.88
CA ARG A 251 -4.71 -13.65 1.47
C ARG A 251 -4.40 -14.85 0.58
N ARG A 252 -4.06 -16.03 1.15
CA ARG A 252 -3.63 -17.23 0.42
C ARG A 252 -4.42 -17.50 -0.89
N GLU A 253 -3.87 -16.94 -1.97
CA GLU A 253 -3.64 -17.51 -3.28
C GLU A 253 -2.12 -17.37 -3.51
N ALA A 254 -1.41 -18.50 -3.45
CA ALA A 254 0.02 -18.74 -3.72
C ALA A 254 1.11 -17.86 -3.03
N PRO A 255 2.23 -18.47 -2.58
CA PRO A 255 3.36 -17.74 -2.03
C PRO A 255 4.12 -16.98 -3.13
N VAL A 256 3.87 -15.68 -3.25
CA VAL A 256 4.80 -14.78 -3.94
C VAL A 256 6.11 -14.79 -3.13
N LYS A 257 7.14 -15.43 -3.68
CA LYS A 257 8.53 -15.23 -3.25
C LYS A 257 8.93 -13.79 -3.57
N THR A 258 8.47 -12.83 -2.77
CA THR A 258 9.00 -11.48 -2.83
C THR A 258 10.45 -11.53 -2.38
N SER A 259 11.33 -11.07 -3.27
CA SER A 259 12.72 -10.74 -2.98
C SER A 259 12.77 -9.60 -1.95
N ALA A 260 12.53 -9.95 -0.69
CA ALA A 260 12.93 -9.12 0.44
C ALA A 260 14.36 -9.50 0.77
N SER A 261 15.30 -8.71 0.23
CA SER A 261 16.65 -8.60 0.76
C SER A 261 16.55 -8.16 2.22
N ALA A 262 16.52 -9.14 3.11
CA ALA A 262 16.97 -9.04 4.49
C ALA A 262 17.57 -10.40 4.81
N SER A 263 18.89 -10.46 4.68
CA SER A 263 19.75 -11.53 5.17
C SER A 263 19.37 -11.88 6.61
N ALA A 264 18.67 -12.98 6.79
CA ALA A 264 18.58 -13.69 8.06
C ALA A 264 19.13 -15.10 7.80
N ASP A 265 20.42 -15.15 7.51
CA ASP A 265 21.21 -16.37 7.67
C ASP A 265 21.41 -16.51 9.19
N VAL A 266 20.42 -17.09 9.86
CA VAL A 266 20.48 -17.33 11.32
C VAL A 266 21.43 -18.48 11.55
N LYS A 267 22.72 -18.15 11.65
CA LYS A 267 23.66 -18.98 12.39
C LYS A 267 23.33 -18.83 13.87
N THR A 268 22.83 -19.90 14.45
CA THR A 268 22.51 -20.03 15.86
C THR A 268 23.81 -19.98 16.67
N GLU A 269 24.33 -18.79 16.95
CA GLU A 269 25.27 -18.57 18.04
C GLU A 269 24.52 -18.13 19.31
N GLU A 270 24.96 -18.68 20.44
CA GLU A 270 24.50 -18.36 21.79
C GLU A 270 24.91 -16.94 22.20
N THR A 271 24.37 -15.92 21.53
CA THR A 271 24.48 -14.55 21.99
C THR A 271 23.45 -14.29 23.09
N GLY A 272 23.92 -13.85 24.25
CA GLY A 272 23.06 -13.54 25.41
C GLY A 272 21.95 -12.55 25.05
N LEU A 273 20.80 -12.67 25.73
CA LEU A 273 19.57 -11.90 25.47
C LEU A 273 19.81 -10.39 25.31
N GLY A 274 20.77 -9.82 26.03
CA GLY A 274 21.14 -8.41 25.93
C GLY A 274 21.77 -8.01 24.59
N ALA A 275 22.61 -8.85 24.00
CA ALA A 275 23.24 -8.56 22.70
C ALA A 275 22.20 -8.53 21.57
N ARG A 276 21.24 -9.46 21.59
CA ARG A 276 20.14 -9.53 20.62
C ARG A 276 19.20 -8.31 20.67
N ILE A 277 18.96 -7.76 21.87
CA ILE A 277 18.17 -6.54 22.05
C ILE A 277 18.93 -5.33 21.48
N VAL A 278 20.24 -5.24 21.70
CA VAL A 278 21.07 -4.14 21.19
C VAL A 278 21.16 -4.18 19.66
N GLU A 279 21.27 -5.35 19.04
CA GLU A 279 21.27 -5.50 17.58
C GLU A 279 19.93 -5.15 16.92
N ALA A 280 18.82 -5.32 17.63
CA ALA A 280 17.49 -4.98 17.13
C ALA A 280 17.17 -3.47 17.20
N LEU A 281 17.90 -2.70 18.02
CA LEU A 281 17.68 -1.26 18.17
C LEU A 281 18.36 -0.47 17.03
N PRO A 282 17.68 0.51 16.41
CA PRO A 282 18.32 1.35 15.41
C PRO A 282 19.54 2.06 15.97
N GLY A 283 20.67 2.05 15.26
CA GLY A 283 21.94 2.59 15.76
C GLY A 283 21.91 4.06 16.20
N PHE A 284 20.97 4.88 15.70
CA PHE A 284 20.80 6.26 16.15
C PHE A 284 20.19 6.37 17.57
N LEU A 285 19.39 5.38 18.01
CA LEU A 285 18.94 5.29 19.41
C LEU A 285 20.12 4.99 20.33
N LEU A 286 21.01 4.09 19.93
CA LEU A 286 22.22 3.78 20.70
C LEU A 286 23.11 5.03 20.84
N GLY A 287 23.28 5.80 19.77
CA GLY A 287 23.98 7.08 19.81
C GLY A 287 23.36 8.09 20.78
N TYR A 288 22.03 8.20 20.80
CA TYR A 288 21.31 9.00 21.80
C TYR A 288 21.59 8.52 23.22
N VAL A 289 21.48 7.22 23.51
CA VAL A 289 21.69 6.67 24.86
C VAL A 289 23.12 6.96 25.30
N GLY A 290 24.09 6.82 24.40
CA GLY A 290 25.48 7.21 24.63
C GLY A 290 25.61 8.69 25.03
N LEU A 291 24.97 9.61 24.30
CA LEU A 291 24.99 11.03 24.63
C LEU A 291 24.20 11.38 25.90
N ALA A 292 23.14 10.64 26.23
CA ALA A 292 22.39 10.80 27.48
C ALA A 292 23.21 10.35 28.69
N VAL A 293 24.00 9.27 28.55
CA VAL A 293 24.98 8.86 29.57
C VAL A 293 26.09 9.91 29.67
N ALA A 294 26.59 10.41 28.55
CA ALA A 294 27.58 11.50 28.54
C ALA A 294 27.03 12.76 29.22
N ARG A 295 25.75 13.10 29.02
CA ARG A 295 25.07 14.19 29.75
C ARG A 295 25.09 13.93 31.24
N ALA A 296 24.60 12.77 31.67
CA ALA A 296 24.52 12.37 33.07
C ALA A 296 25.89 12.37 33.79
N LEU A 297 26.95 11.98 33.10
CA LEU A 297 28.32 12.01 33.62
C LEU A 297 28.88 13.43 33.62
N GLY A 298 28.64 14.19 32.54
CA GLY A 298 29.10 15.56 32.39
C GLY A 298 28.50 16.48 33.43
N ASP A 299 27.22 16.31 33.79
CA ASP A 299 26.62 17.08 34.88
C ASP A 299 27.24 16.75 36.23
N ARG A 300 27.49 15.47 36.51
CA ARG A 300 28.10 15.07 37.79
C ARG A 300 29.53 15.57 37.93
N ALA A 301 30.28 15.61 36.82
CA ALA A 301 31.69 15.99 36.82
C ALA A 301 31.90 17.50 36.63
N PHE A 302 31.01 18.18 35.91
CA PHE A 302 31.25 19.53 35.37
C PHE A 302 30.04 20.46 35.44
N ALA A 303 29.04 20.23 36.30
CA ALA A 303 27.82 21.05 36.41
C ALA A 303 28.09 22.57 36.48
N ASP A 304 29.15 22.98 37.18
CA ASP A 304 29.49 24.40 37.36
C ASP A 304 30.45 24.96 36.31
N ALA A 305 30.99 24.10 35.43
CA ALA A 305 31.95 24.53 34.43
C ALA A 305 31.27 25.36 33.31
N PRO A 306 31.75 26.58 33.02
CA PRO A 306 31.21 27.41 31.93
C PRO A 306 31.30 26.72 30.57
N LEU A 307 32.34 25.91 30.36
CA LEU A 307 32.53 25.14 29.15
C LEU A 307 31.44 24.08 28.96
N TRP A 308 31.01 23.41 30.03
CA TRP A 308 29.92 22.44 29.95
C TRP A 308 28.60 23.09 29.57
N ARG A 309 28.28 24.24 30.18
CA ARG A 309 27.09 25.03 29.80
C ARG A 309 27.14 25.47 28.33
N GLY A 310 28.30 25.95 27.87
CA GLY A 310 28.50 26.33 26.46
C GLY A 310 28.28 25.17 25.48
N VAL A 311 28.72 23.95 25.82
CA VAL A 311 28.44 22.74 25.02
C VAL A 311 26.95 22.47 24.94
N LEU A 312 26.22 22.58 26.05
CA LEU A 312 24.78 22.34 26.08
C LEU A 312 23.98 23.41 25.32
N ASP A 313 24.40 24.67 25.38
CA ASP A 313 23.77 25.74 24.61
C ASP A 313 24.02 25.58 23.10
N ALA A 314 25.23 25.17 22.71
CA ALA A 314 25.57 24.86 21.33
C ALA A 314 24.78 23.65 20.81
N ASP A 315 24.68 22.58 21.61
CA ASP A 315 23.84 21.42 21.30
C ASP A 315 22.37 21.82 21.12
N LYS A 316 21.86 22.67 22.02
CA LYS A 316 20.49 23.17 21.93
C LYS A 316 20.24 23.85 20.59
N LEU A 317 21.10 24.78 20.20
CA LEU A 317 21.00 25.46 18.91
C LEU A 317 21.09 24.48 17.73
N ALA A 318 22.01 23.51 17.78
CA ALA A 318 22.18 22.51 16.74
C ALA A 318 20.91 21.67 16.56
N VAL A 319 20.34 21.15 17.65
CA VAL A 319 19.10 20.36 17.61
C VAL A 319 17.94 21.18 17.05
N ASP A 320 17.77 22.43 17.47
CA ASP A 320 16.69 23.31 17.01
C ASP A 320 16.80 23.55 15.48
N VAL A 321 18.02 23.83 14.98
CA VAL A 321 18.27 24.00 13.54
C VAL A 321 18.02 22.72 12.75
N LEU A 322 18.50 21.57 13.24
CA LEU A 322 18.32 20.29 12.55
C LEU A 322 16.84 19.87 12.52
N MET A 323 16.11 20.03 13.63
CA MET A 323 14.68 19.75 13.71
C MET A 323 13.86 20.73 12.85
N GLY A 324 14.26 22.00 12.80
CA GLY A 324 13.70 22.97 11.88
C GLY A 324 13.87 22.53 10.42
N ALA A 325 15.06 22.09 10.02
CA ALA A 325 15.31 21.59 8.66
C ALA A 325 14.49 20.33 8.34
N VAL A 326 14.40 19.38 9.27
CA VAL A 326 13.55 18.18 9.12
C VAL A 326 12.09 18.58 8.93
N SER A 327 11.58 19.47 9.76
CA SER A 327 10.18 19.90 9.74
C SER A 327 9.83 20.71 8.49
N ALA A 328 10.77 21.55 8.02
CA ALA A 328 10.67 22.19 6.72
C ALA A 328 10.61 21.17 5.58
N GLY A 329 11.44 20.13 5.63
CA GLY A 329 11.41 19.02 4.67
C GLY A 329 10.07 18.29 4.65
N ILE A 330 9.46 18.05 5.81
CA ILE A 330 8.09 17.53 5.90
C ILE A 330 7.12 18.50 5.23
N GLY A 331 7.17 19.80 5.55
CA GLY A 331 6.32 20.83 4.95
C GLY A 331 6.43 20.89 3.43
N LEU A 332 7.64 20.74 2.89
CA LEU A 332 7.91 20.68 1.45
C LEU A 332 7.35 19.43 0.76
N HIS A 333 6.80 18.47 1.52
CA HIS A 333 6.03 17.35 0.99
C HIS A 333 4.51 17.54 1.15
N LEU A 334 4.05 18.60 1.83
CA LEU A 334 2.63 18.90 2.02
C LEU A 334 2.03 19.57 0.79
N SER A 335 1.46 18.78 -0.12
CA SER A 335 0.66 19.29 -1.24
C SER A 335 -0.83 19.26 -0.88
N LEU A 336 -1.42 20.44 -0.66
CA LEU A 336 -2.85 20.57 -0.37
C LEU A 336 -3.71 20.12 -1.53
N ARG A 337 -3.26 20.32 -2.78
CA ARG A 337 -3.99 19.83 -3.97
C ARG A 337 -4.09 18.30 -3.98
N THR A 338 -3.02 17.61 -3.61
CA THR A 338 -3.00 16.14 -3.54
C THR A 338 -3.90 15.64 -2.41
N ILE A 339 -3.96 16.37 -1.30
CA ILE A 339 -4.86 16.06 -0.18
C ILE A 339 -6.33 16.30 -0.54
N LEU A 340 -6.65 17.46 -1.13
CA LEU A 340 -8.01 17.81 -1.55
C LEU A 340 -8.51 16.93 -2.70
N GLY A 341 -7.62 16.35 -3.50
CA GLY A 341 -7.93 15.35 -4.52
C GLY A 341 -8.11 13.93 -3.98
N SER A 342 -7.90 13.69 -2.67
CA SER A 342 -8.09 12.36 -2.07
C SER A 342 -9.57 12.07 -1.81
N SER A 343 -9.97 10.80 -1.91
CA SER A 343 -11.35 10.38 -1.65
C SER A 343 -11.76 10.69 -0.20
N ALA A 344 -12.87 11.40 0.01
CA ALA A 344 -13.40 11.70 1.35
C ALA A 344 -13.62 10.41 2.17
N ARG A 345 -14.01 9.32 1.51
CA ARG A 345 -14.15 7.99 2.15
C ARG A 345 -12.80 7.46 2.62
N ALA A 346 -11.75 7.61 1.83
CA ALA A 346 -10.39 7.19 2.21
C ALA A 346 -9.83 8.03 3.37
N VAL A 347 -10.08 9.34 3.37
CA VAL A 347 -9.76 10.24 4.49
C VAL A 347 -10.49 9.80 5.76
N ALA A 348 -11.78 9.47 5.67
CA ALA A 348 -12.57 9.01 6.80
C ALA A 348 -12.07 7.66 7.36
N VAL A 349 -11.68 6.71 6.50
CA VAL A 349 -11.10 5.43 6.96
C VAL A 349 -9.74 5.64 7.63
N GLY A 350 -8.79 6.29 6.95
CA GLY A 350 -7.45 6.49 7.49
C GLY A 350 -7.43 7.44 8.70
N GLY A 351 -8.29 8.46 8.69
CA GLY A 351 -8.50 9.38 9.79
C GLY A 351 -9.17 8.75 10.98
N GLY A 352 -10.23 7.98 10.75
CA GLY A 352 -10.88 7.20 11.80
C GLY A 352 -9.91 6.23 12.47
N ALA A 353 -9.07 5.54 11.70
CA ALA A 353 -8.02 4.67 12.24
C ALA A 353 -6.95 5.45 13.03
N SER A 354 -6.51 6.61 12.53
CA SER A 354 -5.53 7.47 13.21
C SER A 354 -6.08 8.02 14.53
N ILE A 355 -7.33 8.51 14.52
CA ILE A 355 -8.03 9.01 15.72
C ILE A 355 -8.23 7.88 16.72
N TRP A 356 -8.70 6.71 16.27
CA TRP A 356 -8.85 5.53 17.12
C TRP A 356 -7.54 5.15 17.81
N THR A 357 -6.45 5.05 17.04
CA THR A 357 -5.11 4.78 17.58
C THR A 357 -4.71 5.83 18.60
N ALA A 358 -4.88 7.12 18.29
CA ALA A 358 -4.54 8.21 19.20
C ALA A 358 -5.33 8.14 20.51
N LEU A 359 -6.64 7.90 20.46
CA LEU A 359 -7.50 7.83 21.64
C LEU A 359 -7.22 6.60 22.51
N VAL A 360 -7.08 5.42 21.89
CA VAL A 360 -6.79 4.18 22.64
C VAL A 360 -5.43 4.28 23.31
N THR A 361 -4.39 4.68 22.57
CA THR A 361 -3.04 4.81 23.14
C THR A 361 -2.99 5.90 24.21
N LEU A 362 -3.69 7.02 24.04
CA LEU A 362 -3.81 8.05 25.07
C LEU A 362 -4.46 7.50 26.35
N ALA A 363 -5.58 6.79 26.22
CA ALA A 363 -6.29 6.22 27.36
C ALA A 363 -5.41 5.21 28.12
N MET A 364 -4.67 4.36 27.40
CA MET A 364 -3.73 3.42 28.00
C MET A 364 -2.57 4.13 28.71
N ILE A 365 -1.95 5.13 28.07
CA ILE A 365 -0.83 5.90 28.64
C ILE A 365 -1.30 6.69 29.86
N ALA A 366 -2.48 7.31 29.80
CA ALA A 366 -3.03 8.06 30.92
C ALA A 366 -3.38 7.16 32.11
N ALA A 367 -3.78 5.90 31.87
CA ALA A 367 -3.96 4.91 32.94
C ALA A 367 -2.61 4.45 33.52
N ALA A 368 -1.62 4.17 32.66
CA ALA A 368 -0.28 3.78 33.09
C ALA A 368 0.43 4.88 33.91
N ALA A 369 0.32 6.14 33.47
CA ALA A 369 0.89 7.30 34.15
C ALA A 369 0.29 7.54 35.55
N ARG A 370 -0.94 7.06 35.81
CA ARG A 370 -1.59 7.10 37.13
C ARG A 370 -1.26 5.89 38.01
N GLY A 371 -0.30 5.05 37.61
CA GLY A 371 0.07 3.85 38.35
C GLY A 371 -0.94 2.69 38.22
N ALA A 372 -1.80 2.71 37.19
CA ALA A 372 -2.80 1.66 36.93
C ALA A 372 -2.47 0.84 35.67
N PRO A 373 -1.38 0.06 35.65
CA PRO A 373 -0.93 -0.68 34.47
C PRO A 373 -1.93 -1.78 34.06
N VAL A 374 -2.62 -2.40 35.01
CA VAL A 374 -3.67 -3.40 34.73
C VAL A 374 -4.83 -2.76 33.97
N THR A 375 -5.26 -1.56 34.38
CA THR A 375 -6.29 -0.78 33.68
C THR A 375 -5.85 -0.40 32.28
N ALA A 376 -4.58 -0.01 32.10
CA ALA A 376 -4.03 0.26 30.77
C ALA A 376 -4.13 -0.97 29.85
N VAL A 377 -3.72 -2.15 30.34
CA VAL A 377 -3.84 -3.41 29.59
C VAL A 377 -5.30 -3.76 29.28
N ALA A 378 -6.21 -3.58 30.25
CA ALA A 378 -7.64 -3.83 30.07
C ALA A 378 -8.25 -2.91 28.99
N ILE A 379 -7.87 -1.64 28.94
CA ILE A 379 -8.30 -0.70 27.88
C ILE A 379 -7.85 -1.22 26.51
N GLY A 380 -6.59 -1.59 26.36
CA GLY A 380 -6.06 -2.11 25.09
C GLY A 380 -6.74 -3.41 24.66
N ALA A 381 -6.90 -4.36 25.58
CA ALA A 381 -7.59 -5.62 25.32
C ALA A 381 -9.07 -5.41 24.97
N GLY A 382 -9.76 -4.50 25.67
CA GLY A 382 -11.14 -4.15 25.40
C GLY A 382 -11.31 -3.49 24.03
N ALA A 383 -10.42 -2.56 23.66
CA ALA A 383 -10.41 -1.94 22.34
C ALA A 383 -10.19 -2.98 21.23
N LEU A 384 -9.25 -3.90 21.42
CA LEU A 384 -9.01 -4.99 20.47
C LEU A 384 -10.22 -5.93 20.34
N ALA A 385 -10.81 -6.34 21.46
CA ALA A 385 -11.99 -7.19 21.48
C ALA A 385 -13.17 -6.52 20.77
N LEU A 386 -13.41 -5.23 21.05
CA LEU A 386 -14.46 -4.45 20.39
C LEU A 386 -14.23 -4.37 18.89
N SER A 387 -13.03 -4.00 18.44
CA SER A 387 -12.69 -3.95 17.01
C SER A 387 -12.84 -5.31 16.34
N ALA A 388 -12.47 -6.40 17.03
CA ALA A 388 -12.62 -7.77 16.51
C ALA A 388 -14.09 -8.21 16.41
N VAL A 389 -14.93 -7.89 17.40
CA VAL A 389 -16.37 -8.17 17.37
C VAL A 389 -17.04 -7.41 16.23
N LEU A 390 -16.76 -6.11 16.11
CA LEU A 390 -17.28 -5.27 15.02
C LEU A 390 -16.82 -5.78 13.65
N HIS A 391 -15.53 -6.11 13.51
CA HIS A 391 -14.99 -6.67 12.27
C HIS A 391 -15.68 -7.98 11.88
N ARG A 392 -15.90 -8.89 12.84
CA ARG A 392 -16.62 -10.15 12.59
C ARG A 392 -18.08 -9.93 12.24
N ALA A 393 -18.76 -9.00 12.90
CA ALA A 393 -20.16 -8.68 12.60
C ALA A 393 -20.31 -8.19 11.15
N VAL A 394 -19.44 -7.26 10.75
CA VAL A 394 -19.46 -6.69 9.40
C VAL A 394 -18.97 -7.68 8.33
N ALA A 395 -18.06 -8.60 8.68
CA ALA A 395 -17.59 -9.63 7.76
C ALA A 395 -18.64 -10.74 7.48
N ARG A 396 -19.56 -11.01 8.42
CA ARG A 396 -20.62 -12.03 8.26
C ARG A 396 -21.64 -11.67 7.18
N ASP A 397 -21.90 -10.38 6.98
CA ASP A 397 -22.82 -9.87 5.94
C ASP A 397 -22.14 -9.66 4.58
N GLY A 398 -20.91 -10.17 4.40
CA GLY A 398 -20.04 -9.86 3.26
C GLY A 398 -20.69 -10.07 1.90
N VAL A 399 -21.40 -11.18 1.68
CA VAL A 399 -22.05 -11.46 0.38
C VAL A 399 -23.24 -10.54 0.14
N ALA A 400 -24.08 -10.29 1.17
CA ALA A 400 -25.22 -9.39 1.05
C ALA A 400 -24.77 -7.95 0.76
N LEU A 401 -23.68 -7.51 1.40
CA LEU A 401 -23.10 -6.20 1.14
C LEU A 401 -22.48 -6.10 -0.25
N VAL A 402 -21.72 -7.12 -0.68
CA VAL A 402 -21.15 -7.17 -2.03
C VAL A 402 -22.26 -7.17 -3.07
N ARG A 403 -23.35 -7.91 -2.86
CA ARG A 403 -24.53 -7.90 -3.72
C ARG A 403 -25.18 -6.53 -3.80
N ARG A 404 -25.38 -5.87 -2.65
CA ARG A 404 -25.92 -4.51 -2.63
C ARG A 404 -25.03 -3.51 -3.39
N ARG A 405 -23.70 -3.57 -3.23
CA ARG A 405 -22.74 -2.73 -3.95
C ARG A 405 -22.80 -2.97 -5.46
N PHE A 406 -22.84 -4.24 -5.85
CA PHE A 406 -23.02 -4.67 -7.24
C PHE A 406 -24.32 -4.13 -7.83
N ASP A 407 -25.43 -4.23 -7.09
CA ASP A 407 -26.75 -3.73 -7.49
C ASP A 407 -26.80 -2.19 -7.60
N GLU A 408 -25.98 -1.48 -6.83
CA GLU A 408 -25.80 -0.02 -6.91
C GLU A 408 -24.84 0.43 -8.03
N GLY A 409 -24.18 -0.51 -8.72
CA GLY A 409 -23.32 -0.20 -9.87
C GLY A 409 -21.83 -0.07 -9.56
N GLU A 410 -21.39 -0.45 -8.35
CA GLU A 410 -19.98 -0.36 -7.97
C GLU A 410 -19.14 -1.48 -8.60
N LEU A 411 -17.89 -1.16 -8.93
CA LEU A 411 -16.92 -2.16 -9.40
C LEU A 411 -16.66 -3.23 -8.32
N VAL A 412 -16.53 -4.47 -8.76
CA VAL A 412 -16.27 -5.65 -7.92
C VAL A 412 -14.91 -6.26 -8.25
N THR A 413 -14.21 -6.77 -7.23
CA THR A 413 -12.96 -7.50 -7.45
C THR A 413 -13.24 -8.93 -7.95
N LEU A 414 -12.19 -9.65 -8.37
CA LEU A 414 -12.34 -11.03 -8.83
C LEU A 414 -12.91 -11.93 -7.73
N ALA A 415 -12.37 -11.84 -6.52
CA ALA A 415 -12.84 -12.61 -5.36
C ALA A 415 -14.26 -12.22 -4.89
N GLU A 416 -14.69 -10.98 -5.13
CA GLU A 416 -16.07 -10.56 -4.87
C GLU A 416 -17.02 -11.13 -5.93
N ALA A 417 -16.61 -11.11 -7.20
CA ALA A 417 -17.39 -11.63 -8.31
C ALA A 417 -17.59 -13.15 -8.22
N THR A 418 -16.57 -13.94 -7.86
CA THR A 418 -16.72 -15.39 -7.67
C THR A 418 -17.71 -15.72 -6.54
N LYS A 419 -17.69 -14.96 -5.43
CA LYS A 419 -18.69 -15.10 -4.35
C LYS A 419 -20.10 -14.72 -4.80
N LEU A 420 -20.24 -13.70 -5.65
CA LEU A 420 -21.53 -13.31 -6.21
C LEU A 420 -22.07 -14.37 -7.17
N LEU A 421 -21.22 -14.91 -8.05
CA LEU A 421 -21.58 -16.01 -8.96
C LEU A 421 -22.09 -17.20 -8.15
N ASP A 422 -21.38 -17.61 -7.11
CA ASP A 422 -21.76 -18.68 -6.19
C ASP A 422 -23.08 -18.44 -5.43
N ALA A 423 -23.34 -17.19 -5.04
CA ALA A 423 -24.54 -16.84 -4.30
C ALA A 423 -25.76 -16.73 -5.20
N VAL A 424 -25.61 -16.13 -6.38
CA VAL A 424 -26.70 -16.00 -7.36
C VAL A 424 -27.08 -17.36 -7.94
N GLU A 425 -26.10 -18.21 -8.27
CA GLU A 425 -26.35 -19.57 -8.76
C GLU A 425 -27.14 -20.43 -7.75
N ARG A 426 -26.95 -20.19 -6.45
CA ARG A 426 -27.70 -20.88 -5.39
C ARG A 426 -29.17 -20.52 -5.35
N GLU A 427 -29.54 -19.33 -5.83
CA GLU A 427 -30.89 -18.79 -5.74
C GLU A 427 -31.70 -19.08 -7.00
N ALA A 428 -31.08 -18.88 -8.18
CA ALA A 428 -31.73 -19.05 -9.47
C ALA A 428 -30.72 -19.30 -10.60
N PRO A 429 -31.15 -19.83 -11.75
CA PRO A 429 -30.34 -19.84 -12.96
C PRO A 429 -29.89 -18.42 -13.34
N PHE A 430 -28.67 -18.30 -13.89
CA PHE A 430 -28.14 -17.00 -14.29
C PHE A 430 -28.99 -16.34 -15.38
N ASP A 431 -29.37 -15.08 -15.14
CA ASP A 431 -29.93 -14.19 -16.15
C ASP A 431 -28.82 -13.56 -17.02
N ASP A 432 -29.11 -13.32 -18.29
CA ASP A 432 -28.17 -12.72 -19.23
C ASP A 432 -27.72 -11.32 -18.78
N ARG A 433 -28.66 -10.55 -18.24
CA ARG A 433 -28.38 -9.21 -17.72
C ARG A 433 -27.37 -9.26 -16.57
N PHE A 434 -27.45 -10.29 -15.73
CA PHE A 434 -26.51 -10.48 -14.63
C PHE A 434 -25.10 -10.83 -15.15
N LEU A 435 -24.99 -11.79 -16.07
CA LEU A 435 -23.70 -12.23 -16.63
C LEU A 435 -22.95 -11.10 -17.34
N ARG A 436 -23.66 -10.26 -18.11
CA ARG A 436 -23.05 -9.08 -18.74
C ARG A 436 -22.63 -8.05 -17.69
N ARG A 437 -23.50 -7.77 -16.72
CA ARG A 437 -23.25 -6.78 -15.67
C ARG A 437 -22.07 -7.16 -14.77
N ILE A 438 -21.92 -8.44 -14.43
CA ILE A 438 -20.82 -8.89 -13.59
C ILE A 438 -19.47 -8.78 -14.30
N LEU A 439 -19.39 -9.13 -15.58
CA LEU A 439 -18.18 -8.87 -16.39
C LEU A 439 -17.90 -7.38 -16.55
N ASP A 440 -18.93 -6.57 -16.78
CA ASP A 440 -18.76 -5.12 -16.96
C ASP A 440 -18.23 -4.43 -15.69
N GLN A 441 -18.74 -4.82 -14.52
CA GLN A 441 -18.30 -4.27 -13.23
C GLN A 441 -17.03 -4.94 -12.69
N LEU A 442 -16.51 -5.97 -13.37
CA LEU A 442 -15.33 -6.70 -12.93
C LEU A 442 -14.08 -5.83 -13.11
N SER A 443 -13.43 -5.53 -11.99
CA SER A 443 -12.19 -4.75 -11.94
C SER A 443 -11.20 -5.45 -11.01
N PRO A 444 -10.55 -6.53 -11.46
CA PRO A 444 -9.60 -7.28 -10.65
C PRO A 444 -8.40 -6.41 -10.28
N SER A 445 -7.87 -6.67 -9.09
CA SER A 445 -6.60 -6.11 -8.63
C SER A 445 -5.41 -6.81 -9.31
N ILE A 446 -4.24 -6.15 -9.35
CA ILE A 446 -3.02 -6.74 -9.94
C ILE A 446 -2.68 -8.08 -9.27
N GLY A 447 -2.90 -8.18 -7.95
CA GLY A 447 -2.65 -9.38 -7.17
C GLY A 447 -3.52 -10.56 -7.57
N GLU A 448 -4.81 -10.31 -7.85
CA GLU A 448 -5.76 -11.36 -8.26
C GLU A 448 -5.41 -11.95 -9.63
N LEU A 449 -4.66 -11.24 -10.48
CA LEU A 449 -4.22 -11.72 -11.80
C LEU A 449 -2.85 -12.42 -11.78
N ILE A 450 -2.17 -12.50 -10.64
CA ILE A 450 -0.88 -13.18 -10.53
C ILE A 450 -0.98 -14.65 -10.98
N PRO A 451 -1.97 -15.46 -10.53
CA PRO A 451 -2.10 -16.83 -10.98
C PRO A 451 -2.17 -16.96 -12.51
N ALA A 452 -2.96 -16.11 -13.16
CA ALA A 452 -3.06 -16.07 -14.62
C ALA A 452 -1.71 -15.76 -15.30
N ARG A 453 -0.93 -14.83 -14.75
CA ARG A 453 0.40 -14.47 -15.28
C ARG A 453 1.46 -15.55 -15.07
N THR A 454 1.38 -16.27 -13.95
CA THR A 454 2.35 -17.32 -13.61
C THR A 454 1.97 -18.70 -14.14
N SER A 455 0.77 -18.83 -14.74
CA SER A 455 0.31 -20.04 -15.40
C SER A 455 1.32 -20.52 -16.46
N PRO A 456 1.60 -21.84 -16.53
CA PRO A 456 2.50 -22.39 -17.53
C PRO A 456 1.97 -22.16 -18.94
N LEU A 457 2.87 -21.79 -19.86
CA LEU A 457 2.53 -21.70 -21.28
C LEU A 457 2.28 -23.11 -21.83
N PRO A 458 1.07 -23.41 -22.35
CA PRO A 458 0.82 -24.59 -23.14
C PRO A 458 1.75 -24.58 -24.35
N HIS A 459 2.29 -25.74 -24.72
CA HIS A 459 3.25 -25.85 -25.81
C HIS A 459 2.68 -25.30 -27.13
N GLY A 460 3.27 -24.22 -27.64
CA GLY A 460 3.12 -23.76 -29.03
C GLY A 460 2.06 -22.69 -29.33
N GLU A 461 1.27 -22.18 -28.37
CA GLU A 461 0.11 -21.31 -28.69
C GLU A 461 0.11 -19.90 -28.08
N GLY A 462 1.18 -19.50 -27.37
CA GLY A 462 1.39 -18.12 -26.92
C GLY A 462 0.26 -17.50 -26.05
N CYS A 463 -0.66 -18.32 -25.56
CA CYS A 463 -1.73 -17.94 -24.65
C CYS A 463 -1.71 -18.86 -23.42
N ARG A 464 -1.99 -18.31 -22.24
CA ARG A 464 -2.07 -19.00 -20.95
C ARG A 464 -3.48 -18.83 -20.42
N TRP A 465 -3.99 -19.77 -19.62
CA TRP A 465 -5.27 -19.56 -18.94
C TRP A 465 -5.29 -20.10 -17.52
N VAL A 466 -6.22 -19.58 -16.72
CA VAL A 466 -6.54 -20.03 -15.36
C VAL A 466 -8.05 -19.92 -15.15
N THR A 467 -8.65 -20.97 -14.61
CA THR A 467 -10.05 -20.97 -14.19
C THR A 467 -10.12 -20.44 -12.75
N TYR A 468 -10.78 -19.30 -12.55
CA TYR A 468 -10.95 -18.68 -11.23
C TYR A 468 -12.22 -19.16 -10.50
N TRP A 469 -13.22 -19.57 -11.26
CA TRP A 469 -14.48 -20.05 -10.72
C TRP A 469 -15.15 -20.99 -11.70
N GLU A 470 -15.80 -22.03 -11.16
CA GLU A 470 -16.60 -23.00 -11.91
C GLU A 470 -17.86 -23.26 -11.08
N GLY A 471 -19.02 -23.01 -11.70
CA GLY A 471 -20.32 -23.16 -11.09
C GLY A 471 -20.94 -24.54 -11.32
N ARG A 472 -21.95 -24.88 -10.51
CA ARG A 472 -22.73 -26.12 -10.65
C ARG A 472 -23.56 -26.16 -11.94
N SER A 473 -23.83 -25.00 -12.53
CA SER A 473 -24.54 -24.86 -13.80
C SER A 473 -23.66 -25.07 -15.04
N GLY A 474 -22.36 -25.36 -14.84
CA GLY A 474 -21.39 -25.53 -15.93
C GLY A 474 -20.83 -24.20 -16.48
N TRP A 475 -21.20 -23.07 -15.88
CA TRP A 475 -20.54 -21.79 -16.15
C TRP A 475 -19.17 -21.74 -15.50
N ALA A 476 -18.21 -21.07 -16.14
CA ALA A 476 -16.89 -20.84 -15.57
C ALA A 476 -16.38 -19.43 -15.87
N LEU A 477 -15.62 -18.86 -14.94
CA LEU A 477 -14.90 -17.61 -15.11
C LEU A 477 -13.41 -17.93 -15.31
N VAL A 478 -12.91 -17.64 -16.51
CA VAL A 478 -11.56 -17.99 -16.95
C VAL A 478 -10.80 -16.73 -17.33
N ALA A 479 -9.57 -16.57 -16.85
CA ALA A 479 -8.66 -15.58 -17.38
C ALA A 479 -7.79 -16.17 -18.47
N VAL A 480 -7.59 -15.42 -19.54
CA VAL A 480 -6.69 -15.76 -20.64
C VAL A 480 -5.64 -14.65 -20.76
N VAL A 481 -4.37 -15.03 -20.68
CA VAL A 481 -3.21 -14.14 -20.87
C VAL A 481 -2.64 -14.41 -22.25
N ARG A 482 -2.45 -13.36 -23.04
CA ARG A 482 -1.93 -13.43 -24.40
C ARG A 482 -0.63 -12.66 -24.48
N GLU A 483 0.43 -13.35 -24.87
CA GLU A 483 1.74 -12.73 -25.06
C GLU A 483 1.76 -11.85 -26.33
N PRO A 484 2.62 -10.82 -26.38
CA PRO A 484 2.81 -10.03 -27.59
C PRO A 484 3.15 -10.93 -28.79
N GLY A 485 2.45 -10.73 -29.91
CA GLY A 485 2.63 -11.51 -31.13
C GLY A 485 2.04 -12.92 -31.10
N SER A 486 1.41 -13.36 -30.01
CA SER A 486 0.65 -14.61 -30.01
C SER A 486 -0.70 -14.47 -30.70
N MET A 487 -1.17 -15.56 -31.28
CA MET A 487 -2.44 -15.61 -32.00
C MET A 487 -3.06 -16.98 -31.81
N THR A 488 -4.35 -17.01 -31.44
CA THR A 488 -5.09 -18.29 -31.41
C THR A 488 -5.24 -18.83 -32.82
N PRO A 489 -5.39 -20.16 -32.99
CA PRO A 489 -5.94 -20.70 -34.22
C PRO A 489 -7.32 -20.08 -34.53
N ILE A 490 -7.78 -20.24 -35.77
CA ILE A 490 -9.18 -19.99 -36.11
C ILE A 490 -9.99 -21.08 -35.39
N HIS A 491 -10.87 -20.70 -34.48
CA HIS A 491 -11.63 -21.66 -33.67
C HIS A 491 -13.06 -21.19 -33.40
N ALA A 492 -13.92 -22.14 -33.04
CA ALA A 492 -15.28 -21.90 -32.58
C ALA A 492 -15.53 -22.71 -31.30
N HIS A 493 -16.21 -22.10 -30.32
CA HIS A 493 -16.44 -22.69 -29.01
C HIS A 493 -17.70 -23.58 -29.02
N PRO A 494 -17.72 -24.70 -28.27
CA PRO A 494 -18.94 -25.51 -28.08
C PRO A 494 -19.90 -24.91 -27.05
N HIS A 495 -19.61 -23.71 -26.56
CA HIS A 495 -20.34 -23.01 -25.52
C HIS A 495 -20.48 -21.54 -25.87
N ARG A 496 -21.47 -20.88 -25.27
CA ARG A 496 -21.55 -19.42 -25.28
C ARG A 496 -20.40 -18.84 -24.46
N MET A 497 -19.73 -17.82 -24.97
CA MET A 497 -18.67 -17.13 -24.24
C MET A 497 -18.92 -15.63 -24.24
N LEU A 498 -18.82 -15.02 -23.05
CA LEU A 498 -18.81 -13.58 -22.84
C LEU A 498 -17.43 -13.19 -22.32
N GLY A 499 -16.74 -12.27 -23.00
CA GLY A 499 -15.37 -11.87 -22.68
C GLY A 499 -15.22 -10.37 -22.47
N LYS A 500 -14.23 -9.97 -21.66
CA LYS A 500 -13.85 -8.56 -21.47
C LYS A 500 -12.34 -8.45 -21.35
N ALA A 501 -11.73 -7.52 -22.10
CA ALA A 501 -10.33 -7.17 -21.90
C ALA A 501 -10.18 -6.40 -20.57
N ILE A 502 -9.25 -6.85 -19.73
CA ILE A 502 -8.96 -6.24 -18.41
C ILE A 502 -7.62 -5.51 -18.42
N GLU A 503 -6.68 -5.98 -19.24
CA GLU A 503 -5.37 -5.37 -19.41
C GLU A 503 -4.95 -5.45 -20.87
N GLY A 504 -4.36 -4.37 -21.37
CA GLY A 504 -4.01 -4.25 -22.78
C GLY A 504 -5.24 -4.16 -23.69
N THR A 505 -5.00 -4.32 -24.99
CA THR A 505 -6.05 -4.34 -26.00
C THR A 505 -5.98 -5.65 -26.75
N LEU A 506 -7.14 -6.20 -27.10
CA LEU A 506 -7.24 -7.38 -27.93
C LEU A 506 -7.62 -7.01 -29.35
N GLU A 507 -7.24 -7.83 -30.31
CA GLU A 507 -7.76 -7.77 -31.67
C GLU A 507 -8.51 -9.07 -31.94
N GLU A 508 -9.78 -8.95 -32.30
CA GLU A 508 -10.63 -10.07 -32.72
C GLU A 508 -10.89 -10.00 -34.22
N LEU A 509 -10.60 -11.11 -34.90
CA LEU A 509 -10.94 -11.35 -36.29
C LEU A 509 -12.05 -12.40 -36.31
N ARG A 510 -13.23 -12.07 -36.85
CA ARG A 510 -14.34 -13.03 -36.99
C ARG A 510 -14.43 -13.54 -38.40
N PHE A 511 -14.73 -14.82 -38.53
CA PHE A 511 -14.81 -15.53 -39.78
C PHE A 511 -16.18 -16.15 -39.97
N ARG A 512 -16.64 -16.15 -41.22
CA ARG A 512 -17.82 -16.89 -41.67
C ARG A 512 -17.36 -18.07 -42.52
N GLU A 513 -17.85 -19.26 -42.21
CA GLU A 513 -17.61 -20.45 -43.04
C GLU A 513 -18.36 -20.28 -44.37
N ILE A 514 -17.65 -20.37 -45.49
CA ILE A 514 -18.26 -20.40 -46.83
C ILE A 514 -18.54 -21.86 -47.20
N ASP A 515 -17.53 -22.71 -47.03
CA ASP A 515 -17.56 -24.15 -47.28
C ASP A 515 -16.52 -24.84 -46.37
N ALA A 516 -16.45 -26.18 -46.45
CA ALA A 516 -15.59 -26.99 -45.57
C ALA A 516 -14.07 -26.71 -45.70
N ALA A 517 -13.64 -25.99 -46.74
CA ALA A 517 -12.23 -25.68 -46.99
C ALA A 517 -11.94 -24.17 -46.99
N THR A 518 -12.95 -23.31 -46.83
CA THR A 518 -12.81 -21.87 -47.03
C THR A 518 -13.59 -21.07 -46.00
N VAL A 519 -12.90 -20.11 -45.36
CA VAL A 519 -13.51 -19.11 -44.47
C VAL A 519 -13.31 -17.69 -45.00
N GLU A 520 -14.26 -16.81 -44.73
CA GLU A 520 -14.21 -15.38 -45.06
C GLU A 520 -14.01 -14.55 -43.79
N LEU A 521 -13.04 -13.63 -43.79
CA LEU A 521 -12.89 -12.65 -42.72
C LEU A 521 -14.02 -11.62 -42.80
N VAL A 522 -14.95 -11.61 -41.85
CA VAL A 522 -16.15 -10.75 -41.88
C VAL A 522 -16.04 -9.50 -41.03
N SER A 523 -15.25 -9.55 -39.96
CA SER A 523 -15.03 -8.39 -39.11
C SER A 523 -13.66 -8.43 -38.47
N ARG A 524 -13.13 -7.24 -38.19
CA ARG A 524 -11.85 -7.03 -37.52
C ARG A 524 -12.02 -5.88 -36.56
N GLU A 525 -11.90 -6.15 -35.27
CA GLU A 525 -12.13 -5.15 -34.22
C GLU A 525 -11.02 -5.17 -33.18
N VAL A 526 -10.62 -3.98 -32.72
CA VAL A 526 -9.75 -3.81 -31.54
C VAL A 526 -10.66 -3.58 -30.34
N LEU A 527 -10.53 -4.45 -29.34
CA LEU A 527 -11.35 -4.55 -28.16
C LEU A 527 -10.58 -3.99 -26.96
N GLY A 528 -11.11 -2.89 -26.42
CA GLY A 528 -10.61 -2.26 -25.20
C GLY A 528 -11.39 -2.66 -23.96
N HIS A 529 -11.15 -1.94 -22.86
CA HIS A 529 -11.68 -2.28 -21.54
C HIS A 529 -13.18 -1.99 -21.36
N GLU A 530 -13.82 -1.33 -22.33
CA GLU A 530 -15.22 -0.88 -22.27
C GLU A 530 -16.17 -1.76 -23.08
N ARG A 531 -15.66 -2.77 -23.80
CA ARG A 531 -16.46 -3.56 -24.75
C ARG A 531 -16.48 -5.03 -24.36
N LEU A 532 -17.68 -5.57 -24.21
CA LEU A 532 -17.88 -7.01 -24.05
C LEU A 532 -17.82 -7.69 -25.42
N VAL A 533 -17.12 -8.83 -25.45
CA VAL A 533 -17.07 -9.75 -26.58
C VAL A 533 -18.06 -10.86 -26.33
N GLU A 534 -18.77 -11.27 -27.36
CA GLU A 534 -19.67 -12.41 -27.29
C GLU A 534 -19.49 -13.30 -28.50
N THR A 535 -19.41 -14.61 -28.23
CA THR A 535 -19.49 -15.66 -29.24
C THR A 535 -20.58 -16.65 -28.88
N ASP A 536 -21.39 -16.99 -29.87
CA ASP A 536 -22.49 -17.93 -29.71
C ASP A 536 -22.16 -19.26 -30.38
N GLY A 537 -21.56 -20.16 -29.60
CA GLY A 537 -21.31 -21.54 -29.99
C GLY A 537 -20.51 -21.72 -31.29
N LEU A 538 -20.81 -22.81 -32.00
CA LEU A 538 -20.10 -23.25 -33.20
C LEU A 538 -20.38 -22.40 -34.45
N ALA A 539 -21.25 -21.40 -34.36
CA ALA A 539 -21.63 -20.54 -35.49
C ALA A 539 -20.62 -19.41 -35.75
N THR A 540 -19.79 -19.08 -34.76
CA THR A 540 -18.83 -17.97 -34.85
C THR A 540 -17.40 -18.52 -34.80
N PHE A 541 -16.70 -18.45 -35.93
CA PHE A 541 -15.26 -18.68 -35.96
C PHE A 541 -14.54 -17.37 -35.67
N HIS A 542 -13.53 -17.41 -34.82
CA HIS A 542 -12.73 -16.23 -34.55
C HIS A 542 -11.27 -16.53 -34.25
N VAL A 543 -10.47 -15.48 -34.33
CA VAL A 543 -9.08 -15.42 -33.86
C VAL A 543 -8.99 -14.24 -32.92
N VAL A 544 -8.36 -14.47 -31.77
CA VAL A 544 -8.10 -13.42 -30.79
C VAL A 544 -6.61 -13.33 -30.54
N ARG A 545 -6.07 -12.11 -30.60
CA ARG A 545 -4.65 -11.84 -30.34
C ARG A 545 -4.45 -10.59 -29.51
N ALA A 546 -3.27 -10.47 -28.87
CA ALA A 546 -2.86 -9.22 -28.25
C ALA A 546 -2.61 -8.16 -29.34
N HIS A 547 -3.13 -6.95 -29.13
CA HIS A 547 -2.91 -5.83 -30.03
C HIS A 547 -1.79 -4.94 -29.48
N GLY A 548 -0.66 -4.88 -30.19
CA GLY A 548 0.53 -4.09 -29.81
C GLY A 548 1.67 -4.93 -29.22
N GLU A 549 2.62 -4.25 -28.57
CA GLU A 549 3.83 -4.86 -27.98
C GLU A 549 3.68 -5.30 -26.52
N ALA A 550 2.53 -4.99 -25.89
CA ALA A 550 2.24 -5.36 -24.51
C ALA A 550 1.38 -6.63 -24.45
N PRO A 551 1.55 -7.49 -23.43
CA PRO A 551 0.65 -8.61 -23.20
C PRO A 551 -0.75 -8.11 -22.89
N ALA A 552 -1.76 -8.90 -23.25
CA ALA A 552 -3.16 -8.62 -22.96
C ALA A 552 -3.76 -9.70 -22.06
N ILE A 553 -4.69 -9.31 -21.18
CA ILE A 553 -5.43 -10.22 -20.32
C ILE A 553 -6.92 -10.00 -20.53
N ASP A 554 -7.65 -11.07 -20.82
CA ASP A 554 -9.11 -11.05 -20.88
C ASP A 554 -9.75 -12.04 -19.90
N LEU A 555 -10.89 -11.64 -19.33
CA LEU A 555 -11.73 -12.46 -18.49
C LEU A 555 -12.95 -12.93 -19.28
N GLN A 556 -13.21 -14.23 -19.25
CA GLN A 556 -14.24 -14.90 -20.01
C GLN A 556 -15.19 -15.66 -19.09
N LEU A 557 -16.49 -15.36 -19.16
CA LEU A 557 -17.55 -16.25 -18.71
C LEU A 557 -17.87 -17.24 -19.83
N ARG A 558 -17.53 -18.51 -19.61
CA ARG A 558 -17.81 -19.63 -20.51
C ARG A 558 -19.02 -20.38 -19.99
N GLY A 559 -20.05 -20.51 -20.82
CA GLY A 559 -21.26 -21.25 -20.49
C GLY A 559 -21.08 -22.77 -20.55
N PRO A 560 -22.13 -23.53 -20.21
CA PRO A 560 -22.12 -24.98 -20.37
C PRO A 560 -21.96 -25.36 -21.84
N GLU A 561 -21.28 -26.48 -22.08
CA GLU A 561 -21.11 -27.02 -23.43
C GLU A 561 -22.42 -27.54 -24.01
N VAL A 562 -22.66 -27.26 -25.29
CA VAL A 562 -23.89 -27.62 -25.99
C VAL A 562 -23.55 -28.37 -27.28
N GLY A 563 -23.87 -29.67 -27.33
CA GLY A 563 -23.83 -30.45 -28.56
C GLY A 563 -22.46 -31.00 -28.94
N LYS A 564 -21.90 -30.53 -30.07
CA LYS A 564 -20.67 -31.06 -30.69
C LYS A 564 -19.41 -30.40 -30.09
N PRO A 565 -18.23 -31.07 -30.11
CA PRO A 565 -16.99 -30.46 -29.65
C PRO A 565 -16.63 -29.20 -30.43
N GLY A 566 -15.83 -28.34 -29.80
CA GLY A 566 -15.28 -27.13 -30.43
C GLY A 566 -14.57 -27.47 -31.76
N ARG A 567 -14.65 -26.55 -32.72
CA ARG A 567 -14.04 -26.72 -34.04
C ARG A 567 -12.79 -25.84 -34.14
N ARG A 568 -11.73 -26.39 -34.72
CA ARG A 568 -10.48 -25.67 -34.97
C ARG A 568 -10.11 -25.80 -36.44
N LEU A 569 -9.69 -24.70 -37.03
CA LEU A 569 -9.35 -24.60 -38.44
C LEU A 569 -7.88 -24.17 -38.56
N ALA A 570 -7.08 -25.03 -39.18
CA ALA A 570 -5.69 -24.75 -39.51
C ALA A 570 -5.58 -24.17 -40.93
N LEU A 571 -4.68 -23.21 -41.13
CA LEU A 571 -4.37 -22.69 -42.46
C LEU A 571 -3.71 -23.78 -43.31
N VAL A 572 -4.18 -23.97 -44.54
CA VAL A 572 -3.63 -24.96 -45.48
C VAL A 572 -2.19 -24.59 -45.89
N ASP A 573 -1.91 -23.29 -46.03
CA ASP A 573 -0.57 -22.78 -46.29
C ASP A 573 -0.20 -21.66 -45.29
N ARG A 574 0.58 -22.04 -44.27
CA ARG A 574 1.06 -21.11 -43.24
C ARG A 574 2.10 -20.10 -43.75
N SER A 575 2.67 -20.31 -44.95
CA SER A 575 3.69 -19.44 -45.53
C SER A 575 3.12 -18.32 -46.42
N LEU A 576 1.88 -18.48 -46.90
CA LEU A 576 1.25 -17.54 -47.84
C LEU A 576 0.21 -16.61 -47.20
N VAL A 577 -0.36 -16.98 -46.05
CA VAL A 577 -1.44 -16.21 -45.41
C VAL A 577 -0.95 -15.57 -44.10
N ASP A 578 -0.64 -14.28 -44.16
CA ASP A 578 -0.48 -13.47 -42.96
C ASP A 578 -1.85 -12.98 -42.46
N LEU A 579 -2.41 -13.68 -41.47
CA LEU A 579 -3.64 -13.28 -40.80
C LEU A 579 -3.54 -11.87 -40.20
N ALA A 580 -2.33 -11.40 -39.84
CA ALA A 580 -2.14 -10.05 -39.36
C ALA A 580 -2.35 -9.01 -40.47
N ALA A 581 -2.10 -9.36 -41.74
CA ALA A 581 -2.27 -8.47 -42.90
C ALA A 581 -3.62 -8.62 -43.61
N ALA A 582 -4.44 -9.62 -43.26
CA ALA A 582 -5.69 -9.92 -43.96
C ALA A 582 -6.76 -8.81 -43.80
N SER A 583 -7.37 -8.36 -44.90
CA SER A 583 -8.47 -7.39 -44.89
C SER A 583 -9.83 -8.06 -44.81
N VAL A 584 -10.84 -7.35 -44.28
CA VAL A 584 -12.24 -7.81 -44.33
C VAL A 584 -12.63 -8.15 -45.77
N GLY A 585 -13.30 -9.29 -45.96
CA GLY A 585 -13.61 -9.90 -47.26
C GLY A 585 -12.56 -10.90 -47.77
N ALA A 586 -11.41 -11.04 -47.11
CA ALA A 586 -10.40 -12.02 -47.48
C ALA A 586 -10.93 -13.46 -47.31
N ARG A 587 -10.77 -14.28 -48.35
CA ARG A 587 -11.08 -15.71 -48.34
C ARG A 587 -9.82 -16.51 -48.07
N ILE A 588 -9.89 -17.40 -47.09
CA ILE A 588 -8.73 -18.10 -46.56
C ILE A 588 -8.99 -19.60 -46.62
N ALA A 589 -8.07 -20.33 -47.23
CA ALA A 589 -8.11 -21.78 -47.31
C ALA A 589 -7.72 -22.40 -45.96
N VAL A 590 -8.60 -23.25 -45.43
CA VAL A 590 -8.47 -23.88 -44.12
C VAL A 590 -8.73 -25.38 -44.20
N ARG A 591 -8.24 -26.11 -43.21
CA ARG A 591 -8.55 -27.52 -42.97
C ARG A 591 -8.96 -27.68 -41.51
N GLU A 592 -10.03 -28.42 -41.28
CA GLU A 592 -10.45 -28.76 -39.92
C GLU A 592 -9.43 -29.69 -39.26
N GLU A 593 -8.99 -29.29 -38.08
CA GLU A 593 -8.06 -30.01 -37.22
C GLU A 593 -8.87 -30.53 -36.02
N ILE A 594 -8.80 -31.85 -35.77
CA ILE A 594 -9.41 -32.43 -34.57
C ILE A 594 -8.47 -32.08 -33.41
N ASP A 595 -8.95 -31.26 -32.48
CA ASP A 595 -8.18 -30.83 -31.32
C ASP A 595 -8.46 -31.77 -30.14
N ASP A 596 -7.65 -32.82 -30.00
CA ASP A 596 -7.78 -33.83 -28.94
C ASP A 596 -7.21 -33.34 -27.59
N ARG A 597 -6.89 -32.04 -27.46
CA ARG A 597 -6.18 -31.50 -26.30
C ARG A 597 -7.12 -30.99 -25.21
N PRO A 598 -6.74 -31.20 -23.94
CA PRO A 598 -7.54 -30.80 -22.79
C PRO A 598 -7.78 -29.28 -22.75
N GLY A 599 -9.05 -28.86 -22.58
CA GLY A 599 -9.47 -27.45 -22.48
C GLY A 599 -9.74 -26.73 -23.81
N HIS A 600 -9.50 -27.39 -24.96
CA HIS A 600 -9.84 -26.88 -26.30
C HIS A 600 -10.81 -27.79 -27.06
N GLY A 601 -10.76 -29.11 -26.84
CA GLY A 601 -11.71 -30.06 -27.43
C GLY A 601 -12.62 -30.71 -26.39
N GLY A 602 -13.79 -30.11 -26.12
CA GLY A 602 -14.91 -30.75 -25.39
C GLY A 602 -14.63 -31.27 -23.96
N GLU A 603 -13.44 -31.04 -23.42
CA GLU A 603 -13.16 -31.17 -22.00
C GLU A 603 -13.41 -29.79 -21.40
N GLY A 604 -14.54 -29.67 -20.69
CA GLY A 604 -15.02 -28.43 -20.09
C GLY A 604 -14.01 -27.69 -19.21
N ALA A 605 -14.48 -26.64 -18.53
CA ALA A 605 -13.73 -25.62 -17.80
C ALA A 605 -12.68 -26.06 -16.75
N SER A 606 -12.42 -27.36 -16.58
CA SER A 606 -11.73 -27.99 -15.46
C SER A 606 -10.21 -28.17 -15.62
N VAL A 607 -9.61 -27.96 -16.81
CA VAL A 607 -8.18 -28.29 -17.05
C VAL A 607 -7.17 -27.23 -16.56
N GLY A 608 -7.62 -26.20 -15.85
CA GLY A 608 -6.76 -25.12 -15.34
C GLY A 608 -6.77 -24.97 -13.81
N ARG A 609 -7.11 -26.03 -13.07
CA ARG A 609 -7.36 -25.95 -11.62
C ARG A 609 -6.09 -25.60 -10.84
N ILE A 610 -6.18 -24.55 -10.01
CA ILE A 610 -5.28 -24.40 -8.86
C ILE A 610 -5.73 -25.46 -7.86
N ASP A 611 -4.94 -26.52 -7.70
CA ASP A 611 -5.24 -27.56 -6.73
C ASP A 611 -5.07 -26.97 -5.32
N ASP A 612 -6.16 -26.79 -4.57
CA ASP A 612 -6.19 -26.28 -3.19
C ASP A 612 -5.50 -27.21 -2.16
N ARG A 613 -4.78 -28.24 -2.63
CA ARG A 613 -4.14 -29.29 -1.83
C ARG A 613 -2.60 -29.38 -1.94
N ALA A 614 -1.93 -28.35 -2.45
CA ALA A 614 -0.45 -28.29 -2.48
C ALA A 614 0.13 -27.20 -1.56
#